data_AF-A0AA90F546-F1
#
_entry.id   AF-A0AA90F546-F1
#
_cell.length_a   1.000
_cell.length_b   1.000
_cell.length_c   1.000
_cell.angle_alpha   90.00
_cell.angle_beta   90.00
_cell.angle_gamma   90.00
#
_symmetry.space_group_name_H-M   'P 1'
#
loop_
_entity.id
_entity.type
_entity.pdbx_description
1 polymer ?
#
loop_
_entity_poly.entity_id
_entity_poly.type
_entity_poly.pdbx_seq_one_letter_code
_entity_poly.pdbx_strand_id
1 'polypeptide(L)'
;MNQAESIKLRAQSMTLKNLIELYRLCRSARHQLYICSRKTMCKIKDLIELEMFRMANRENECLIVIEGKMAQELVKKAQSILSDAQVQ
;
A
#
# COMPACT_ATOMS: atom_id res chain seq x y z
N MET A 1 8.57 -0.01 20.20
CA MET A 1 8.24 1.23 19.46
C MET A 1 7.51 0.87 18.18
N ASN A 2 6.62 1.74 17.69
CA ASN A 2 6.13 1.60 16.32
C ASN A 2 7.23 2.05 15.36
N GLN A 3 7.31 1.41 14.20
CA GLN A 3 8.19 1.77 13.10
C GLN A 3 7.34 2.10 11.88
N ALA A 4 7.86 2.94 11.00
CA ALA A 4 7.25 3.25 9.72
C ALA A 4 8.20 2.81 8.61
N GLU A 5 7.70 2.01 7.68
CA GLU A 5 8.45 1.51 6.54
C GLU A 5 7.67 1.79 5.27
N SER A 6 8.37 1.98 4.15
CA SER A 6 7.72 2.43 2.92
C SER A 6 8.16 1.66 1.68
N ILE A 7 7.24 1.58 0.71
CA ILE A 7 7.46 0.91 -0.57
C ILE A 7 6.98 1.84 -1.69
N LYS A 8 7.84 2.03 -2.68
CA LYS A 8 7.47 2.71 -3.91
C LYS A 8 6.70 1.77 -4.83
N LEU A 9 5.47 2.15 -5.17
CA LEU A 9 4.62 1.48 -6.15
C LEU A 9 4.64 2.22 -7.48
N ARG A 10 4.67 1.46 -8.56
CA ARG A 10 4.39 1.96 -9.92
C ARG A 10 2.94 1.69 -10.28
N ALA A 11 2.39 2.46 -11.22
CA ALA A 11 1.00 2.32 -11.67
C ALA A 11 0.61 0.89 -12.08
N GLN A 12 1.52 0.16 -12.71
CA GLN A 12 1.31 -1.24 -13.12
C GLN A 12 1.02 -2.17 -11.92
N SER A 13 1.65 -1.91 -10.77
CA SER A 13 1.46 -2.68 -9.54
C SER A 13 0.26 -2.20 -8.70
N MET A 14 -0.40 -1.09 -9.07
CA MET A 14 -1.57 -0.53 -8.38
C MET A 14 -2.89 -1.15 -8.90
N THR A 15 -2.91 -2.46 -9.11
CA THR A 15 -4.15 -3.16 -9.45
C THR A 15 -5.06 -3.24 -8.21
N LEU A 16 -6.38 -3.31 -8.40
CA LEU A 16 -7.33 -3.48 -7.30
C LEU A 16 -7.00 -4.72 -6.44
N LYS A 17 -6.61 -5.83 -7.08
CA LYS A 17 -6.19 -7.06 -6.40
C LYS A 17 -5.04 -6.79 -5.43
N ASN A 18 -3.95 -6.18 -5.92
CA ASN A 18 -2.76 -5.90 -5.14
C ASN A 18 -3.05 -4.97 -3.96
N LEU A 19 -3.87 -3.94 -4.18
CA LEU A 19 -4.26 -3.01 -3.12
C LEU A 19 -5.12 -3.70 -2.04
N ILE A 20 -6.06 -4.56 -2.42
CA ILE A 20 -6.86 -5.35 -1.46
C ILE A 20 -5.95 -6.27 -0.63
N GLU A 21 -5.01 -6.96 -1.27
CA GLU A 21 -4.08 -7.86 -0.58
C GLU A 21 -3.17 -7.09 0.41
N LEU A 22 -2.63 -5.95 -0.01
CA LEU A 22 -1.86 -5.04 0.84
C LEU A 22 -2.68 -4.57 2.05
N TYR A 23 -3.93 -4.16 1.83
CA TYR A 23 -4.82 -3.72 2.89
C TYR A 23 -5.11 -4.84 3.90
N ARG A 24 -5.43 -6.05 3.40
CA ARG A 24 -5.67 -7.23 4.24
C ARG A 24 -4.44 -7.56 5.09
N LEU A 25 -3.24 -7.52 4.50
CA LEU A 25 -1.99 -7.75 5.21
C LEU A 25 -1.80 -6.78 6.38
N CYS A 26 -1.99 -5.47 6.14
CA CYS A 26 -1.84 -4.45 7.16
C CYS A 26 -2.91 -4.55 8.26
N ARG A 27 -4.17 -4.77 7.87
CA ARG A 27 -5.30 -4.86 8.80
C ARG A 27 -5.19 -6.06 9.74
N SER A 28 -4.81 -7.24 9.21
CA SER A 28 -4.59 -8.45 10.03
C SER A 28 -3.52 -8.25 11.09
N ALA A 29 -2.49 -7.45 10.79
CA ALA A 29 -1.42 -7.12 11.72
C ALA A 29 -1.74 -5.91 12.62
N ARG A 30 -2.93 -5.28 12.51
CA ARG A 30 -3.30 -4.02 13.18
C ARG A 30 -2.32 -2.85 12.89
N HIS A 31 -1.73 -2.83 11.70
CA HIS A 31 -0.86 -1.75 11.24
C HIS A 31 -1.66 -0.67 10.54
N GLN A 32 -1.17 0.57 10.59
CA GLN A 32 -1.76 1.67 9.82
C GLN A 32 -1.18 1.66 8.41
N LEU A 33 -2.04 1.95 7.43
CA LEU A 33 -1.68 2.04 6.03
C LEU A 33 -1.88 3.48 5.57
N TYR A 34 -0.87 4.03 4.92
CA TYR A 34 -0.95 5.33 4.26
C TYR A 34 -0.54 5.20 2.81
N ILE A 35 -1.13 6.04 1.97
CA ILE A 35 -0.73 6.19 0.56
C ILE A 35 -0.39 7.64 0.32
N CYS A 36 0.83 7.86 -0.17
CA CYS A 36 1.37 9.16 -0.53
C CYS A 36 1.55 9.22 -2.05
N SER A 37 0.87 10.13 -2.71
CA SER A 37 1.19 10.59 -4.06
C SER A 37 2.00 11.89 -3.98
N ARG A 38 2.36 12.48 -5.12
CA ARG A 38 3.00 13.81 -5.13
C ARG A 38 2.10 14.90 -4.56
N LYS A 39 0.79 14.72 -4.64
CA LYS A 39 -0.21 15.74 -4.29
C LYS A 39 -0.90 15.50 -2.96
N THR A 40 -0.97 14.26 -2.49
CA THR A 40 -1.73 13.94 -1.29
C THR A 40 -1.09 12.81 -0.50
N MET A 41 -1.22 12.90 0.82
CA MET A 41 -0.99 11.80 1.74
C MET A 41 -2.32 11.50 2.41
N CYS A 42 -2.75 10.25 2.34
CA CYS A 42 -3.98 9.80 2.97
C CYS A 42 -3.72 8.57 3.84
N LYS A 43 -4.33 8.58 5.03
CA LYS A 43 -4.44 7.39 5.87
C LYS A 43 -5.65 6.58 5.39
N ILE A 44 -5.42 5.32 5.04
CA ILE A 44 -6.47 4.43 4.54
C ILE A 44 -7.18 3.76 5.72
N LYS A 45 -8.47 4.05 5.89
CA LYS A 45 -9.28 3.46 6.96
C LYS A 45 -9.97 2.18 6.50
N ASP A 46 -10.41 2.15 5.25
CA ASP A 46 -11.13 1.03 4.67
C ASP A 46 -10.82 0.82 3.17
N LEU A 47 -11.35 -0.28 2.63
CA LEU A 47 -11.17 -0.65 1.23
C LEU A 47 -11.83 0.33 0.26
N ILE A 48 -12.87 1.06 0.70
CA ILE A 48 -13.57 2.03 -0.16
C ILE A 48 -12.68 3.27 -0.33
N GLU A 49 -12.10 3.79 0.75
CA GLU A 49 -11.11 4.87 0.70
C GLU A 49 -9.91 4.50 -0.20
N LEU A 50 -9.44 3.26 -0.11
CA LEU A 50 -8.36 2.75 -0.94
C LEU A 50 -8.71 2.74 -2.43
N GLU A 51 -9.90 2.27 -2.77
CA GLU A 51 -10.35 2.21 -4.16
C GLU A 51 -10.64 3.60 -4.73
N MET A 52 -11.24 4.49 -3.93
CA MET A 52 -11.42 5.90 -4.31
C MET A 52 -10.07 6.56 -4.60
N PHE A 53 -9.05 6.30 -3.79
CA PHE A 53 -7.70 6.79 -4.05
C PHE A 53 -7.18 6.30 -5.41
N ARG A 54 -7.30 5.00 -5.71
CA ARG A 54 -6.84 4.41 -6.98
C ARG A 54 -7.57 5.01 -8.19
N MET A 55 -8.87 5.24 -8.08
CA MET A 55 -9.69 5.81 -9.16
C MET A 55 -9.41 7.30 -9.39
N ALA A 56 -9.19 8.07 -8.31
CA ALA A 56 -8.93 9.50 -8.38
C ALA A 56 -7.48 9.84 -8.77
N ASN A 57 -6.51 9.01 -8.38
CA ASN A 57 -5.09 9.25 -8.66
C ASN A 57 -4.63 8.49 -9.88
N ARG A 58 -4.44 9.21 -11.00
CA ARG A 58 -3.78 8.69 -12.21
C ARG A 58 -2.25 8.84 -12.17
N GLU A 59 -1.65 8.90 -10.98
CA GLU A 59 -0.20 9.06 -10.88
C GLU A 59 0.53 7.78 -11.27
N ASN A 60 1.67 7.94 -11.93
CA ASN A 60 2.48 6.82 -12.39
C ASN A 60 3.21 6.10 -11.25
N GLU A 61 3.28 6.73 -10.08
CA GLU A 61 3.94 6.22 -8.90
C GLU A 61 3.26 6.72 -7.62
N CYS A 62 3.30 5.91 -6.56
CA CYS A 62 2.94 6.34 -5.22
C CYS A 62 3.86 5.67 -4.20
N LEU A 63 3.86 6.17 -2.97
CA LEU A 63 4.54 5.58 -1.83
C LEU A 63 3.49 4.99 -0.89
N ILE A 64 3.60 3.70 -0.61
CA ILE A 64 2.88 3.05 0.48
C ILE A 64 3.71 3.20 1.74
N VAL A 65 3.09 3.60 2.83
CA VAL A 65 3.72 3.61 4.15
C VAL A 65 2.93 2.69 5.09
N ILE A 66 3.63 1.77 5.73
CA ILE A 66 3.09 0.86 6.74
C ILE A 66 3.67 1.26 8.10
N GLU A 67 2.81 1.55 9.07
CA GLU A 67 3.22 1.94 10.42
C GLU A 67 2.74 0.92 11.46
N GLY A 68 3.67 0.39 12.26
CA GLY A 68 3.39 -0.52 13.37
C GLY A 68 4.63 -1.27 13.86
N LYS A 69 4.44 -2.23 14.76
CA LYS A 69 5.55 -2.94 15.44
C LYS A 69 6.37 -3.86 14.54
N MET A 70 5.85 -4.25 13.38
CA MET A 70 6.46 -5.20 12.44
C MET A 70 6.44 -4.66 11.00
N ALA A 71 6.47 -3.32 10.86
CA ALA A 71 6.35 -2.64 9.57
C ALA A 71 7.36 -3.17 8.53
N GLN A 72 8.59 -3.45 8.94
CA GLN A 72 9.65 -3.95 8.05
C GLN A 72 9.33 -5.34 7.47
N GLU A 73 8.81 -6.26 8.29
CA GLU A 73 8.42 -7.58 7.82
C GLU A 73 7.20 -7.52 6.90
N LEU A 74 6.23 -6.66 7.23
CA LEU A 74 5.05 -6.44 6.40
C LEU A 74 5.44 -5.85 5.05
N VAL A 75 6.40 -4.93 5.03
CA VAL A 75 6.90 -4.34 3.79
C VAL A 75 7.54 -5.40 2.90
N LYS A 76 8.36 -6.30 3.45
CA LYS A 76 8.94 -7.42 2.68
C LYS A 76 7.86 -8.32 2.07
N LYS A 77 6.81 -8.67 2.84
CA LYS A 77 5.67 -9.46 2.35
C LYS A 77 4.88 -8.72 1.26
N ALA A 78 4.66 -7.43 1.45
CA ALA A 78 4.00 -6.58 0.47
C ALA A 78 4.81 -6.52 -0.84
N GLN A 79 6.14 -6.39 -0.79
CA GLN A 79 6.98 -6.39 -1.98
C GLN A 79 6.83 -7.67 -2.81
N SER A 80 6.69 -8.84 -2.16
CA SER A 80 6.42 -10.11 -2.86
C SER A 80 5.07 -10.07 -3.59
N ILE A 81 3.99 -9.65 -2.91
CA ILE A 81 2.65 -9.48 -3.51
C ILE A 81 2.69 -8.57 -4.74
N LEU A 82 3.46 -7.49 -4.65
CA LEU A 82 3.51 -6.43 -5.66
C LEU A 82 4.42 -6.76 -6.85
N SER A 83 5.36 -7.69 -6.68
CA SER A 83 6.30 -8.13 -7.73
C SER A 83 5.68 -9.18 -8.65
N ASP A 84 4.76 -10.00 -8.16
CA ASP A 84 4.05 -11.02 -8.96
C ASP A 84 3.20 -10.41 -10.09
N ALA A 85 2.87 -9.11 -10.00
CA ALA A 85 2.15 -8.37 -11.03
C ALA A 85 2.99 -7.98 -12.26
N GLN A 86 4.30 -8.26 -12.27
CA GLN A 86 5.19 -7.96 -13.42
C GLN A 86 5.37 -9.13 -14.40
N VAL A 87 4.83 -10.32 -14.09
CA VAL A 87 5.06 -11.57 -14.87
C VAL A 87 3.85 -11.98 -15.72
N GLN A 88 2.83 -11.13 -15.88
CA GLN A 88 1.66 -11.41 -16.72
C GLN A 88 1.46 -10.37 -17.82
#